data_AF-A0A1R1K0V6-F1
#
_entry.id   AF-A0A1R1K0V6-F1
#
_cell.length_a   1.000
_cell.length_b   1.000
_cell.length_c   1.000
_cell.angle_alpha   90.00
_cell.angle_beta   90.00
_cell.angle_gamma   90.00
#
_symmetry.space_group_name_H-M   'P 1'
#
loop_
_entity.id
_entity.type
_entity.pdbx_description
1 polymer ?
#
loop_
_entity_poly.entity_id
_entity_poly.type
_entity_poly.pdbx_seq_one_letter_code
_entity_poly.pdbx_strand_id
1 'polypeptide(L)'
;MVIDADMNEAIGRYIAAGDSANPTVLRWKVSLAYVQGLLSLSFGDRDEAKKQLRWVLDANVESFSVTLLTKPAQAGYLLGLLEAADGDLTAARQTWRQAAVDVQSAMAQYFSAPNLTPAPFVLRETSTAMLFCGRILAADKYSARLAKEPAAFFSNAVNDYLSEIERLTSLALKFENQLLAGPTGNPHSYGSAQTISSQAAQLTELRKYVLALEQSRNEQKIQMEELRQYIADLEENRSNLMQQLKRR
;
A
#
# COMPACT_ATOMS: atom_id res chain seq x y z
N MET A 1 -17.19 -12.02 -15.62
CA MET A 1 -16.71 -13.29 -16.22
C MET A 1 -16.26 -13.14 -17.67
N VAL A 2 -17.09 -12.71 -18.64
CA VAL A 2 -16.64 -12.51 -20.03
C VAL A 2 -15.70 -11.30 -20.17
N ILE A 3 -16.04 -10.18 -19.51
CA ILE A 3 -15.25 -8.93 -19.54
C ILE A 3 -13.83 -9.13 -18.96
N ASP A 4 -13.67 -9.99 -17.97
CA ASP A 4 -12.40 -10.18 -17.27
C ASP A 4 -11.43 -11.05 -18.07
N ALA A 5 -11.93 -11.99 -18.87
CA ALA A 5 -11.11 -12.82 -19.75
C ALA A 5 -10.54 -12.02 -20.94
N ASP A 6 -11.39 -11.20 -21.58
CA ASP A 6 -10.98 -10.33 -22.69
C ASP A 6 -9.94 -9.28 -22.22
N MET A 7 -10.11 -8.75 -21.01
CA MET A 7 -9.16 -7.82 -20.39
C MET A 7 -7.82 -8.49 -20.09
N ASN A 8 -7.83 -9.72 -19.55
CA ASN A 8 -6.61 -10.48 -19.25
C ASN A 8 -5.80 -10.76 -20.55
N GLU A 9 -6.50 -11.10 -21.63
CA GLU A 9 -5.87 -11.34 -22.93
C GLU A 9 -5.26 -10.06 -23.52
N ALA A 10 -5.96 -8.93 -23.44
CA ALA A 10 -5.47 -7.63 -23.90
C ALA A 10 -4.22 -7.18 -23.13
N ILE A 11 -4.20 -7.39 -21.82
CA ILE A 11 -3.04 -7.13 -20.96
C ILE A 11 -1.86 -7.99 -21.37
N GLY A 12 -2.07 -9.30 -21.55
CA GLY A 12 -1.04 -10.24 -21.98
C GLY A 12 -0.40 -9.83 -23.32
N ARG A 13 -1.22 -9.43 -24.30
CA ARG A 13 -0.74 -8.93 -25.60
C ARG A 13 0.11 -7.66 -25.46
N TYR A 14 -0.28 -6.73 -24.58
CA TYR A 14 0.47 -5.49 -24.38
C TYR A 14 1.82 -5.72 -23.67
N ILE A 15 1.86 -6.60 -22.66
CA ILE A 15 3.11 -6.95 -21.98
C ILE A 15 4.08 -7.63 -22.94
N ALA A 16 3.57 -8.58 -23.75
CA ALA A 16 4.35 -9.34 -24.72
C ALA A 16 4.74 -8.55 -25.98
N ALA A 17 4.09 -7.42 -26.26
CA ALA A 17 4.52 -6.51 -27.32
C ALA A 17 5.98 -6.11 -27.06
N GLY A 18 6.81 -6.02 -28.10
CA GLY A 18 8.27 -5.89 -27.96
C GLY A 18 8.76 -4.74 -27.06
N ASP A 19 10.05 -4.77 -26.75
CA ASP A 19 10.65 -3.75 -25.89
C ASP A 19 10.63 -2.38 -26.55
N SER A 20 10.16 -1.41 -25.78
CA SER A 20 10.21 0.00 -26.15
C SER A 20 11.30 0.66 -25.32
N ALA A 21 12.16 1.45 -25.97
CA ALA A 21 13.10 2.33 -25.26
C ALA A 21 12.40 3.42 -24.44
N ASN A 22 11.07 3.54 -24.53
CA ASN A 22 10.28 4.51 -23.78
C ASN A 22 10.08 4.05 -22.32
N PRO A 23 10.64 4.75 -21.32
CA PRO A 23 10.50 4.40 -19.91
C PRO A 23 9.05 4.40 -19.42
N THR A 24 8.18 5.23 -20.01
CA THR A 24 6.75 5.21 -19.72
C THR A 24 6.15 3.86 -20.10
N VAL A 25 6.48 3.29 -21.25
CA VAL A 25 5.95 1.96 -21.66
C VAL A 25 6.35 0.89 -20.65
N LEU A 26 7.59 0.91 -20.14
CA LEU A 26 8.02 0.00 -19.08
C LEU A 26 7.18 0.14 -17.81
N ARG A 27 6.92 1.38 -17.35
CA ARG A 27 6.04 1.66 -16.19
C ARG A 27 4.65 1.03 -16.37
N TRP A 28 4.07 1.18 -17.57
CA TRP A 28 2.76 0.62 -17.89
C TRP A 28 2.80 -0.91 -17.88
N LYS A 29 3.79 -1.53 -18.53
CA LYS A 29 3.95 -2.99 -18.51
C LYS A 29 4.10 -3.55 -17.10
N VAL A 30 4.90 -2.92 -16.23
CA VAL A 30 5.05 -3.30 -14.80
C VAL A 30 3.74 -3.21 -14.05
N SER A 31 2.99 -2.13 -14.24
CA SER A 31 1.69 -1.96 -13.59
C SER A 31 0.68 -3.00 -14.07
N LEU A 32 0.65 -3.26 -15.38
CA LEU A 32 -0.26 -4.21 -15.99
C LEU A 32 0.08 -5.66 -15.65
N ALA A 33 1.36 -6.05 -15.62
CA ALA A 33 1.79 -7.38 -15.19
C ALA A 33 1.41 -7.63 -13.72
N TYR A 34 1.59 -6.62 -12.85
CA TYR A 34 1.14 -6.72 -11.46
C TYR A 34 -0.39 -6.94 -11.37
N VAL A 35 -1.18 -6.15 -12.11
CA VAL A 35 -2.64 -6.32 -12.18
C VAL A 35 -3.02 -7.69 -12.74
N GLN A 36 -2.32 -8.17 -13.77
CA GLN A 36 -2.53 -9.50 -14.35
C GLN A 36 -2.28 -10.60 -13.32
N GLY A 37 -1.23 -10.46 -12.50
CA GLY A 37 -0.97 -11.36 -11.39
C GLY A 37 -2.13 -11.39 -10.39
N LEU A 38 -2.66 -10.24 -10.00
CA LEU A 38 -3.81 -10.15 -9.09
C LEU A 38 -5.09 -10.76 -9.67
N LEU A 39 -5.35 -10.51 -10.96
CA LEU A 39 -6.50 -11.11 -11.67
C LEU A 39 -6.36 -12.63 -11.73
N SER A 40 -5.17 -13.13 -12.06
CA SER A 40 -4.88 -14.57 -12.11
C SER A 40 -5.12 -15.22 -10.75
N LEU A 41 -4.68 -14.58 -9.65
CA LEU A 41 -5.00 -15.03 -8.29
C LEU A 41 -6.51 -15.07 -8.01
N SER A 42 -7.26 -14.07 -8.46
CA SER A 42 -8.71 -14.02 -8.27
C SER A 42 -9.45 -15.15 -9.00
N PHE A 43 -8.87 -15.67 -10.09
CA PHE A 43 -9.39 -16.82 -10.83
C PHE A 43 -8.81 -18.17 -10.36
N GLY A 44 -7.91 -18.16 -9.38
CA GLY A 44 -7.24 -19.36 -8.89
C GLY A 44 -6.10 -19.87 -9.80
N ASP A 45 -5.72 -19.11 -10.84
CA ASP A 45 -4.58 -19.42 -11.69
C ASP A 45 -3.27 -18.98 -11.00
N ARG A 46 -2.77 -19.87 -10.14
CA ARG A 46 -1.58 -19.60 -9.32
C ARG A 46 -0.30 -19.59 -10.12
N ASP A 47 -0.22 -20.34 -11.21
CA ASP A 47 1.00 -20.44 -12.02
C ASP A 47 1.19 -19.20 -12.89
N GLU A 48 0.13 -18.71 -13.55
CA GLU A 48 0.20 -17.44 -14.27
C GLU A 48 0.44 -16.27 -13.30
N ALA A 49 -0.16 -16.30 -12.10
CA ALA A 49 0.13 -15.32 -11.07
C ALA A 49 1.62 -15.28 -10.69
N LYS A 50 2.23 -16.44 -10.39
CA LYS A 50 3.67 -16.51 -10.05
C LYS A 50 4.54 -15.97 -11.17
N LYS A 51 4.25 -16.33 -12.42
CA LYS A 51 4.97 -15.85 -13.61
C LYS A 51 4.91 -14.33 -13.75
N GLN A 52 3.72 -13.74 -13.62
CA GLN A 52 3.57 -12.29 -13.75
C GLN A 52 4.22 -11.52 -12.60
N LEU A 53 4.10 -12.02 -11.37
CA LEU A 53 4.75 -11.40 -10.20
C LEU A 53 6.28 -11.51 -10.29
N ARG A 54 6.82 -12.63 -10.78
CA ARG A 54 8.26 -12.79 -11.05
C ARG A 54 8.73 -11.79 -12.10
N TRP A 55 7.99 -11.65 -13.20
CA TRP A 55 8.31 -10.66 -14.24
C TRP A 55 8.36 -9.23 -13.70
N VAL A 56 7.47 -8.86 -12.77
CA VAL A 56 7.50 -7.55 -12.09
C VAL A 56 8.77 -7.35 -11.27
N LEU A 57 9.29 -8.39 -10.60
CA LEU A 57 10.53 -8.33 -9.84
C LEU A 57 11.76 -8.22 -10.75
N ASP A 58 11.75 -8.93 -11.87
CA ASP A 58 12.86 -8.97 -12.81
C ASP A 58 12.92 -7.71 -13.71
N ALA A 59 11.83 -6.94 -13.75
CA ALA A 59 11.78 -5.68 -14.50
C ALA A 59 12.69 -4.63 -13.86
N ASN A 60 13.53 -3.97 -14.67
CA ASN A 60 14.39 -2.87 -14.23
C ASN A 60 13.58 -1.59 -13.94
N VAL A 61 12.82 -1.59 -12.85
CA VAL A 61 11.96 -0.48 -12.42
C VAL A 61 12.74 0.74 -11.93
N GLU A 62 13.98 0.54 -11.48
CA GLU A 62 14.90 1.59 -11.04
C GLU A 62 15.21 2.57 -12.17
N SER A 63 15.24 2.08 -13.42
CA SER A 63 15.44 2.89 -14.62
C SER A 63 14.33 3.91 -14.88
N PHE A 64 13.17 3.80 -14.22
CA PHE A 64 12.03 4.70 -14.40
C PHE A 64 11.89 5.73 -13.28
N SER A 65 11.52 5.29 -12.07
CA SER A 65 11.29 6.17 -10.92
C SER A 65 11.13 5.36 -9.63
N VAL A 66 11.70 5.88 -8.54
CA VAL A 66 11.55 5.35 -7.17
C VAL A 66 10.07 5.20 -6.75
N THR A 67 9.15 5.97 -7.35
CA THR A 67 7.71 5.90 -7.06
C THR A 67 7.05 4.61 -7.54
N LEU A 68 7.66 3.91 -8.50
CA LEU A 68 7.13 2.64 -9.00
C LEU A 68 7.48 1.46 -8.08
N LEU A 69 8.38 1.64 -7.10
CA LEU A 69 8.84 0.58 -6.20
C LEU A 69 7.74 -0.05 -5.34
N THR A 70 6.54 0.56 -5.29
CA THR A 70 5.37 -0.07 -4.67
C THR A 70 5.01 -1.41 -5.34
N LYS A 71 5.20 -1.54 -6.66
CA LYS A 71 4.88 -2.75 -7.43
C LYS A 71 5.81 -3.93 -7.14
N PRO A 72 7.15 -3.83 -7.25
CA PRO A 72 8.04 -4.92 -6.88
C PRO A 72 7.94 -5.28 -5.40
N ALA A 73 7.75 -4.32 -4.48
CA ALA A 73 7.57 -4.62 -3.06
C ALA A 73 6.31 -5.48 -2.83
N GLN A 74 5.18 -5.09 -3.43
CA GLN A 74 3.94 -5.87 -3.38
C GLN A 74 4.07 -7.24 -4.05
N ALA A 75 4.73 -7.28 -5.21
CA ALA A 75 4.92 -8.52 -5.96
C ALA A 75 5.80 -9.52 -5.22
N GLY A 76 6.89 -9.06 -4.60
CA GLY A 76 7.79 -9.89 -3.81
C GLY A 76 7.10 -10.49 -2.59
N TYR A 77 6.25 -9.71 -1.91
CA TYR A 77 5.44 -10.23 -0.81
C TYR A 77 4.50 -11.36 -1.28
N LEU A 78 3.70 -11.11 -2.33
CA LEU A 78 2.72 -12.06 -2.85
C LEU A 78 3.37 -13.32 -3.43
N LEU A 79 4.44 -13.17 -4.20
CA LEU A 79 5.15 -14.30 -4.79
C LEU A 79 5.72 -15.22 -3.71
N GLY A 80 6.38 -14.66 -2.69
CA GLY A 80 6.88 -15.47 -1.59
C GLY A 80 5.75 -16.16 -0.79
N LEU A 81 4.58 -15.53 -0.66
CA LEU A 81 3.41 -16.22 -0.08
C LEU A 81 2.94 -17.40 -0.93
N LEU A 82 2.94 -17.27 -2.25
CA LEU A 82 2.55 -18.35 -3.16
C LEU A 82 3.53 -19.52 -3.08
N GLU A 83 4.82 -19.23 -3.11
CA GLU A 83 5.90 -20.23 -2.98
C GLU A 83 5.82 -20.94 -1.62
N ALA A 84 5.60 -20.18 -0.54
CA ALA A 84 5.45 -20.73 0.80
C ALA A 84 4.20 -21.62 0.93
N ALA A 85 3.09 -21.21 0.31
CA ALA A 85 1.86 -21.99 0.27
C ALA A 85 1.99 -23.26 -0.60
N ASP A 86 2.88 -23.27 -1.59
CA ASP A 86 3.25 -24.45 -2.38
C ASP A 86 4.22 -25.38 -1.62
N GLY A 87 4.63 -25.00 -0.40
CA GLY A 87 5.55 -25.76 0.45
C GLY A 87 7.02 -25.44 0.21
N ASP A 88 7.36 -24.59 -0.76
CA ASP A 88 8.72 -24.16 -1.05
C ASP A 88 9.11 -22.93 -0.22
N LEU A 89 9.32 -23.16 1.07
CA LEU A 89 9.78 -22.12 1.99
C LEU A 89 11.19 -21.60 1.63
N THR A 90 12.01 -22.37 0.93
CA THR A 90 13.35 -21.92 0.53
C THR A 90 13.24 -20.85 -0.55
N ALA A 91 12.47 -21.12 -1.60
CA ALA A 91 12.18 -20.14 -2.65
C ALA A 91 11.51 -18.89 -2.07
N ALA A 92 10.49 -19.07 -1.21
CA ALA A 92 9.78 -17.96 -0.59
C ALA A 92 10.71 -16.99 0.15
N ARG A 93 11.61 -17.51 0.98
CA ARG A 93 12.57 -16.70 1.75
C ARG A 93 13.58 -16.01 0.86
N GLN A 94 14.03 -16.67 -0.20
CA GLN A 94 14.92 -16.06 -1.20
C GLN A 94 14.21 -14.88 -1.90
N THR A 95 12.98 -15.10 -2.39
CA THR A 95 12.16 -14.08 -3.02
C THR A 95 11.93 -12.89 -2.10
N TRP A 96 11.52 -13.13 -0.84
CA TRP A 96 11.30 -12.05 0.14
C TRP A 96 12.57 -11.24 0.41
N ARG A 97 13.69 -11.89 0.68
CA ARG A 97 14.95 -11.19 0.97
C ARG A 97 15.42 -10.37 -0.20
N GLN A 98 15.41 -10.96 -1.40
CA GLN A 98 15.86 -10.29 -2.60
C GLN A 98 15.00 -9.06 -2.90
N ALA A 99 13.67 -9.21 -2.89
CA ALA A 99 12.75 -8.09 -3.12
C ALA A 99 12.93 -6.96 -2.10
N ALA A 100 13.13 -7.29 -0.81
CA ALA A 100 13.38 -6.27 0.22
C ALA A 100 14.70 -5.54 -0.02
N VAL A 101 15.78 -6.27 -0.34
CA VAL A 101 17.11 -5.69 -0.63
C VAL A 101 17.07 -4.80 -1.85
N ASP A 102 16.44 -5.22 -2.94
CA ASP A 102 16.38 -4.46 -4.18
C ASP A 102 15.60 -3.16 -3.99
N VAL A 103 14.42 -3.23 -3.37
CA VAL A 103 13.61 -2.03 -3.08
C VAL A 103 14.34 -1.08 -2.15
N GLN A 104 14.99 -1.58 -1.09
CA GLN A 104 15.75 -0.76 -0.16
C GLN A 104 16.97 -0.11 -0.83
N SER A 105 17.67 -0.84 -1.69
CA SER A 105 18.85 -0.35 -2.41
C SER A 105 18.47 0.74 -3.41
N ALA A 106 17.41 0.53 -4.19
CA ALA A 106 16.87 1.54 -5.12
C ALA A 106 16.48 2.84 -4.40
N MET A 107 15.81 2.73 -3.25
CA MET A 107 15.48 3.89 -2.42
C MET A 107 16.72 4.59 -1.87
N ALA A 108 17.67 3.83 -1.33
CA ALA A 108 18.91 4.38 -0.79
C ALA A 108 19.67 5.16 -1.87
N GLN A 109 19.78 4.59 -3.08
CA GLN A 109 20.39 5.26 -4.22
C GLN A 109 19.66 6.57 -4.55
N TYR A 110 18.32 6.56 -4.66
CA TYR A 110 17.55 7.77 -4.95
C TYR A 110 17.74 8.86 -3.90
N PHE A 111 17.61 8.52 -2.60
CA PHE A 111 17.70 9.48 -1.50
C PHE A 111 19.14 9.92 -1.17
N SER A 112 20.16 9.24 -1.70
CA SER A 112 21.56 9.66 -1.57
C SER A 112 21.93 10.87 -2.44
N ALA A 113 21.05 11.27 -3.37
CA ALA A 113 21.33 12.37 -4.29
C ALA A 113 21.51 13.71 -3.54
N PRO A 114 22.59 14.47 -3.82
CA PRO A 114 22.83 15.74 -3.16
C PRO A 114 21.75 16.77 -3.54
N ASN A 115 21.32 17.58 -2.57
CA ASN A 115 20.27 18.62 -2.74
C ASN A 115 18.93 18.10 -3.28
N LEU A 116 18.62 16.81 -3.05
CA LEU A 116 17.34 16.23 -3.46
C LEU A 116 16.18 16.94 -2.78
N THR A 117 15.27 17.49 -3.58
CA THR A 117 13.99 18.05 -3.11
C THR A 117 12.87 17.25 -3.78
N PRO A 118 12.42 16.13 -3.18
CA PRO A 118 11.44 15.26 -3.81
C PRO A 118 10.06 15.93 -3.80
N ALA A 119 9.28 15.72 -4.86
CA ALA A 119 7.89 16.16 -4.86
C ALA A 119 7.10 15.44 -3.74
N PRO A 120 6.06 16.05 -3.14
CA PRO A 120 5.37 15.47 -1.98
C PRO A 120 4.85 14.04 -2.17
N PHE A 121 4.39 13.72 -3.39
CA PHE A 121 3.91 12.37 -3.69
C PHE A 121 5.00 11.30 -3.62
N VAL A 122 6.27 11.66 -3.84
CA VAL A 122 7.39 10.70 -3.83
C VAL A 122 7.53 10.08 -2.45
N LEU A 123 7.55 10.90 -1.39
CA LEU A 123 7.68 10.39 -0.02
C LEU A 123 6.52 9.48 0.38
N ARG A 124 5.30 9.77 -0.11
CA ARG A 124 4.11 8.93 0.12
C ARG A 124 4.22 7.57 -0.58
N GLU A 125 4.69 7.53 -1.82
CA GLU A 125 4.85 6.28 -2.55
C GLU A 125 6.01 5.44 -1.97
N THR A 126 7.13 6.08 -1.60
CA THR A 126 8.27 5.37 -1.02
C THR A 126 7.99 4.88 0.40
N SER A 127 7.20 5.60 1.21
CA SER A 127 6.79 5.10 2.52
C SER A 127 5.89 3.86 2.39
N THR A 128 4.98 3.85 1.40
CA THR A 128 4.16 2.68 1.08
C THR A 128 5.03 1.47 0.70
N ALA A 129 6.00 1.66 -0.19
CA ALA A 129 6.93 0.60 -0.57
C ALA A 129 7.78 0.11 0.62
N MET A 130 8.20 1.01 1.53
CA MET A 130 8.95 0.64 2.73
C MET A 130 8.09 -0.13 3.75
N LEU A 131 6.79 0.18 3.86
CA LEU A 131 5.85 -0.61 4.68
C LEU A 131 5.77 -2.06 4.15
N PHE A 132 5.73 -2.25 2.84
CA PHE A 132 5.81 -3.58 2.25
C PHE A 132 7.15 -4.27 2.53
N CYS A 133 8.28 -3.58 2.50
CA CYS A 133 9.56 -4.17 2.93
C CYS A 133 9.49 -4.67 4.38
N GLY A 134 8.87 -3.91 5.29
CA GLY A 134 8.63 -4.36 6.67
C GLY A 134 7.81 -5.65 6.73
N ARG A 135 6.71 -5.70 5.97
CA ARG A 135 5.84 -6.89 5.84
C ARG A 135 6.58 -8.10 5.28
N ILE A 136 7.41 -7.90 4.25
CA ILE A 136 8.23 -8.94 3.62
C ILE A 136 9.24 -9.53 4.63
N LEU A 137 9.96 -8.67 5.36
CA LEU A 137 10.94 -9.11 6.34
C LEU A 137 10.28 -9.82 7.54
N ALA A 138 9.09 -9.36 7.95
CA ALA A 138 8.29 -10.07 8.94
C ALA A 138 7.84 -11.45 8.42
N ALA A 139 7.40 -11.55 7.17
CA ALA A 139 7.06 -12.82 6.54
C ALA A 139 8.25 -13.80 6.50
N ASP A 140 9.46 -13.35 6.10
CA ASP A 140 10.68 -14.20 6.16
C ASP A 140 10.95 -14.68 7.60
N LYS A 141 10.91 -13.77 8.58
CA LYS A 141 11.18 -14.08 9.99
C LYS A 141 10.20 -15.12 10.55
N TYR A 142 8.92 -15.00 10.24
CA TYR A 142 7.87 -15.85 10.80
C TYR A 142 7.45 -17.01 9.89
N SER A 143 8.10 -17.16 8.73
CA SER A 143 7.79 -18.16 7.68
C SER A 143 7.60 -19.59 8.19
N ALA A 144 8.44 -20.04 9.14
CA ALA A 144 8.34 -21.36 9.75
C ALA A 144 7.01 -21.62 10.48
N ARG A 145 6.29 -20.56 10.89
CA ARG A 145 4.98 -20.67 11.54
C ARG A 145 3.84 -20.85 10.54
N LEU A 146 4.03 -20.57 9.26
CA LEU A 146 2.96 -20.62 8.26
C LEU A 146 2.27 -22.00 8.22
N ALA A 147 3.03 -23.08 8.31
CA ALA A 147 2.51 -24.44 8.23
C ALA A 147 1.77 -24.91 9.50
N LYS A 148 2.16 -24.40 10.69
CA LYS A 148 1.66 -24.89 11.99
C LYS A 148 0.67 -23.93 12.64
N GLU A 149 0.89 -22.64 12.45
CA GLU A 149 0.18 -21.54 13.10
C GLU A 149 -0.08 -20.40 12.09
N PRO A 150 -0.83 -20.64 11.00
CA PRO A 150 -1.03 -19.68 9.93
C PRO A 150 -1.64 -18.36 10.43
N ALA A 151 -2.57 -18.41 11.37
CA ALA A 151 -3.15 -17.21 11.98
C ALA A 151 -2.09 -16.36 12.70
N ALA A 152 -1.16 -16.99 13.42
CA ALA A 152 -0.08 -16.28 14.07
C ALA A 152 0.96 -15.76 13.07
N PHE A 153 1.23 -16.49 11.98
CA PHE A 153 2.04 -15.99 10.88
C PHE A 153 1.45 -14.67 10.32
N PHE A 154 0.18 -14.67 9.91
CA PHE A 154 -0.44 -13.47 9.34
C PHE A 154 -0.54 -12.34 10.37
N SER A 155 -0.89 -12.66 11.63
CA SER A 155 -0.89 -11.66 12.70
C SER A 155 0.47 -10.99 12.87
N ASN A 156 1.58 -11.71 12.77
CA ASN A 156 2.91 -11.11 12.92
C ASN A 156 3.44 -10.46 11.64
N ALA A 157 3.13 -11.03 10.47
CA ALA A 157 3.59 -10.50 9.17
C ALA A 157 2.85 -9.21 8.79
N VAL A 158 1.57 -9.12 9.17
CA VAL A 158 0.61 -8.09 8.73
C VAL A 158 0.25 -7.15 9.90
N ASN A 159 1.08 -7.11 10.96
CA ASN A 159 0.94 -6.11 12.04
C ASN A 159 1.65 -4.80 11.67
N ASP A 160 1.14 -4.12 10.64
CA ASP A 160 1.67 -2.87 10.12
C ASP A 160 0.57 -1.82 9.92
N TYR A 161 0.97 -0.56 9.71
CA TYR A 161 0.03 0.55 9.51
C TYR A 161 -0.89 0.37 8.30
N LEU A 162 -0.44 -0.33 7.24
CA LEU A 162 -1.28 -0.60 6.06
C LEU A 162 -2.46 -1.49 6.44
N SER A 163 -2.19 -2.52 7.23
CA SER A 163 -3.19 -3.49 7.66
C SER A 163 -4.19 -2.88 8.63
N GLU A 164 -3.71 -1.98 9.49
CA GLU A 164 -4.58 -1.20 10.35
C GLU A 164 -5.48 -0.25 9.53
N ILE A 165 -4.95 0.41 8.50
CA ILE A 165 -5.75 1.23 7.58
C ILE A 165 -6.79 0.38 6.83
N GLU A 166 -6.42 -0.79 6.31
CA GLU A 166 -7.34 -1.71 5.62
C GLU A 166 -8.43 -2.23 6.56
N ARG A 167 -8.08 -2.56 7.80
CA ARG A 167 -9.01 -2.98 8.86
C ARG A 167 -9.99 -1.85 9.18
N LEU A 168 -9.49 -0.64 9.38
CA LEU A 168 -10.31 0.54 9.68
C LEU A 168 -11.23 0.91 8.51
N THR A 169 -10.73 0.84 7.28
CA THR A 169 -11.52 1.08 6.06
C THR A 169 -12.64 0.05 5.93
N SER A 170 -12.33 -1.24 6.13
CA SER A 170 -13.32 -2.32 6.09
C SER A 170 -14.38 -2.16 7.19
N LEU A 171 -13.98 -1.70 8.38
CA LEU A 171 -14.90 -1.42 9.49
C LEU A 171 -15.80 -0.23 9.16
N ALA A 172 -15.25 0.85 8.61
CA ALA A 172 -15.99 2.03 8.19
C ALA A 172 -17.04 1.68 7.12
N LEU A 173 -16.65 0.92 6.09
CA LEU A 173 -17.57 0.44 5.06
C LEU A 173 -18.67 -0.46 5.63
N LYS A 174 -18.37 -1.32 6.62
CA LYS A 174 -19.39 -2.13 7.30
C LYS A 174 -20.38 -1.27 8.07
N PHE A 175 -19.91 -0.25 8.79
CA PHE A 175 -20.77 0.69 9.51
C PHE A 175 -21.64 1.52 8.56
N GLU A 176 -21.06 2.01 7.47
CA GLU A 176 -21.79 2.73 6.42
C GLU A 176 -22.88 1.84 5.83
N ASN A 177 -22.58 0.59 5.49
CA ASN A 177 -23.55 -0.38 5.00
C ASN A 177 -24.65 -0.70 6.03
N GLN A 178 -24.34 -0.76 7.32
CA GLN A 178 -25.32 -0.95 8.39
C GLN A 178 -26.22 0.27 8.59
N LEU A 179 -25.69 1.48 8.45
CA LEU A 179 -26.46 2.71 8.51
C LEU A 179 -27.37 2.88 7.28
N LEU A 180 -26.87 2.51 6.10
CA LEU A 180 -27.62 2.55 4.84
C LEU A 180 -28.69 1.45 4.74
N ALA A 181 -28.49 0.30 5.41
CA ALA A 181 -29.47 -0.79 5.44
C ALA A 181 -30.76 -0.46 6.22
N GLY A 182 -30.79 0.63 7.00
CA GLY A 182 -31.92 1.00 7.84
C GLY A 182 -32.20 -0.03 8.95
N PRO A 183 -33.15 0.24 9.88
CA PRO A 183 -33.47 -0.66 10.98
C PRO A 183 -34.30 -1.84 10.48
N THR A 184 -33.67 -2.81 9.81
CA THR A 184 -34.34 -4.06 9.45
C THR A 184 -34.27 -5.04 10.63
N GLY A 185 -35.30 -5.01 11.48
CA GLY A 185 -35.83 -6.24 12.08
C GLY A 185 -35.74 -6.41 13.61
N ASN A 186 -36.90 -6.26 14.23
CA ASN A 186 -37.42 -6.94 15.42
C ASN A 186 -37.17 -6.34 16.84
N PRO A 187 -38.18 -5.66 17.45
CA PRO A 187 -38.11 -5.08 18.81
C PRO A 187 -37.97 -6.08 19.98
N HIS A 188 -37.93 -7.40 19.72
CA HIS A 188 -37.92 -8.43 20.77
C HIS A 188 -36.59 -9.17 20.93
N SER A 189 -35.52 -8.73 20.29
CA SER A 189 -34.17 -9.26 20.53
C SER A 189 -33.43 -8.42 21.58
N TYR A 190 -33.84 -8.50 22.85
CA TYR A 190 -32.92 -8.18 23.94
C TYR A 190 -31.87 -9.30 23.99
N GLY A 191 -30.80 -9.12 23.23
CA GLY A 191 -29.58 -9.91 23.38
C GLY A 191 -29.13 -9.84 24.84
N SER A 192 -28.65 -10.97 25.37
CA SER A 192 -28.19 -11.13 26.75
C SER A 192 -27.32 -9.95 27.20
N ALA A 193 -27.29 -9.63 28.50
CA ALA A 193 -26.51 -8.53 29.07
C ALA A 193 -25.02 -8.53 28.64
N GLN A 194 -24.46 -9.68 28.24
CA GLN A 194 -23.13 -9.80 27.63
C GLN A 194 -23.03 -9.16 26.24
N THR A 195 -24.08 -9.24 25.42
CA THR A 195 -24.13 -8.65 24.08
C THR A 195 -24.16 -7.12 24.16
N ILE A 196 -24.98 -6.56 25.05
CA ILE A 196 -25.09 -5.11 25.30
C ILE A 196 -23.79 -4.57 25.91
N SER A 197 -23.18 -5.32 26.85
CA SER A 197 -21.86 -5.00 27.43
C SER A 197 -20.75 -4.99 26.37
N SER A 198 -20.72 -5.98 25.48
CA SER A 198 -19.73 -6.05 24.39
C SER A 198 -19.90 -4.93 23.36
N GLN A 199 -21.15 -4.55 23.05
CA GLN A 199 -21.46 -3.43 22.15
C GLN A 199 -21.12 -2.08 22.81
N ALA A 200 -21.36 -1.92 24.11
CA ALA A 200 -20.98 -0.72 24.85
C ALA A 200 -19.44 -0.57 24.97
N ALA A 201 -18.71 -1.67 25.14
CA ALA A 201 -17.24 -1.68 25.10
C ALA A 201 -16.72 -1.31 23.71
N GLN A 202 -17.31 -1.87 22.64
CA GLN A 202 -16.98 -1.52 21.25
C GLN A 202 -17.31 -0.07 20.92
N LEU A 203 -18.43 0.48 21.38
CA LEU A 203 -18.79 1.89 21.21
C LEU A 203 -17.87 2.83 21.99
N THR A 204 -17.38 2.40 23.16
CA THR A 204 -16.43 3.16 23.97
C THR A 204 -15.05 3.20 23.30
N GLU A 205 -14.60 2.08 22.73
CA GLU A 205 -13.39 2.04 21.91
C GLU A 205 -13.54 2.86 20.62
N LEU A 206 -14.67 2.71 19.90
CA LEU A 206 -14.97 3.50 18.71
C LEU A 206 -14.93 5.02 19.00
N ARG A 207 -15.44 5.45 20.16
CA ARG A 207 -15.35 6.85 20.62
C ARG A 207 -13.91 7.31 20.85
N LYS A 208 -13.04 6.46 21.42
CA LYS A 208 -11.61 6.80 21.59
C LYS A 208 -10.93 7.02 20.23
N TYR A 209 -11.26 6.19 19.24
CA TYR A 209 -10.72 6.32 17.88
C TYR A 209 -11.25 7.56 17.15
N VAL A 210 -12.54 7.87 17.28
CA VAL A 210 -13.12 9.11 16.72
C VAL A 210 -12.46 10.34 17.32
N LEU A 211 -12.23 10.35 18.63
CA LEU A 211 -11.52 11.46 19.30
C LEU A 211 -10.07 11.59 18.82
N ALA A 212 -9.36 10.48 18.63
CA ALA A 212 -8.00 10.49 18.09
C ALA A 212 -7.95 11.02 16.64
N LEU A 213 -8.94 10.66 15.81
CA LEU A 213 -9.06 11.17 14.45
C LEU A 213 -9.43 12.66 14.42
N GLU A 214 -10.30 13.11 15.31
CA GLU A 214 -10.63 14.54 15.45
C GLU A 214 -9.43 15.35 15.92
N GLN A 215 -8.62 14.79 16.84
CA GLN A 215 -7.39 15.41 17.29
C GLN A 215 -6.35 15.51 16.15
N SER A 216 -6.11 14.42 15.42
CA SER A 216 -5.20 14.43 14.26
C SER A 216 -5.66 15.40 13.17
N ARG A 217 -6.96 15.46 12.88
CA ARG A 217 -7.54 16.45 11.96
C ARG A 217 -7.32 17.89 12.44
N ASN A 218 -7.46 18.14 13.74
CA ASN A 218 -7.23 19.47 14.31
C ASN A 218 -5.74 19.86 14.26
N GLU A 219 -4.83 18.93 14.53
CA GLU A 219 -3.38 19.12 14.38
C GLU A 219 -2.99 19.43 12.93
N GLN A 220 -3.55 18.70 11.96
CA GLN A 220 -3.37 18.98 10.54
C GLN A 220 -3.92 20.35 10.13
N LYS A 221 -5.05 20.77 10.71
CA LYS A 221 -5.63 22.09 10.45
C LYS A 221 -4.74 23.22 10.98
N ILE A 222 -4.11 23.03 12.14
CA ILE A 222 -3.14 23.98 12.70
C ILE A 222 -1.90 24.06 11.80
N GLN A 223 -1.34 22.91 11.39
CA GLN A 223 -0.21 22.87 10.47
C GLN A 223 -0.51 23.53 9.11
N MET A 224 -1.72 23.34 8.59
CA MET A 224 -2.16 24.01 7.36
C MET A 224 -2.21 25.53 7.52
N GLU A 225 -2.62 26.03 8.69
CA GLU A 225 -2.69 27.46 8.95
C GLU A 225 -1.29 28.06 9.13
N GLU A 226 -0.39 27.36 9.81
CA GLU A 226 1.03 27.72 9.91
C GLU A 226 1.70 27.79 8.54
N LEU A 227 1.44 26.82 7.66
CA LEU A 227 1.95 26.81 6.29
C LEU A 227 1.37 27.97 5.45
N ARG A 228 0.10 28.31 5.63
CA ARG A 228 -0.51 29.47 4.97
C ARG A 228 0.14 30.77 5.40
N GLN A 229 0.39 30.93 6.70
CA GLN A 229 1.09 32.10 7.22
C GLN A 229 2.51 32.18 6.67
N TYR A 230 3.23 31.06 6.64
CA TYR A 230 4.58 31.00 6.08
C TYR A 230 4.61 31.37 4.58
N ILE A 231 3.63 30.91 3.80
CA ILE A 231 3.49 31.30 2.38
C ILE A 231 3.24 32.80 2.26
N ALA A 232 2.35 33.37 3.07
CA ALA A 232 2.08 34.81 3.05
C ALA A 232 3.34 35.63 3.38
N ASP A 233 4.10 35.22 4.40
CA ASP A 233 5.35 35.88 4.79
C ASP A 233 6.41 35.80 3.67
N LEU A 234 6.48 34.68 2.95
CA LEU A 234 7.38 34.53 1.80
C LEU A 234 6.96 35.41 0.61
N GLU A 235 5.66 35.54 0.35
CA GLU A 235 5.13 36.42 -0.71
C GLU A 235 5.38 37.89 -0.39
N GLU A 236 5.21 38.30 0.86
CA GLU A 236 5.53 39.65 1.33
C GLU A 236 7.03 39.94 1.18
N ASN A 237 7.89 39.03 1.65
CA ASN A 237 9.35 39.15 1.52
C ASN A 237 9.79 39.24 0.05
N ARG A 238 9.19 38.43 -0.83
CA ARG A 238 9.43 38.49 -2.28
C ARG A 238 9.01 39.83 -2.87
N SER A 239 7.84 40.35 -2.49
CA SER A 239 7.33 41.65 -2.96
C SER A 239 8.26 42.79 -2.54
N ASN A 240 8.72 42.78 -1.28
CA ASN A 240 9.67 43.75 -0.74
C ASN A 240 11.01 43.71 -1.48
N LEU A 241 11.55 42.52 -1.74
CA LEU A 241 12.78 42.34 -2.51
C LEU A 241 12.65 42.87 -3.95
N MET A 242 11.52 42.59 -4.60
CA MET A 242 11.24 43.07 -5.96
C MET A 242 11.09 44.60 -6.03
N GLN A 243 10.52 45.23 -5.00
CA GLN A 243 10.48 46.69 -4.90
C GLN A 243 11.87 47.30 -4.69
N GLN A 244 12.72 46.69 -3.87
CA GLN A 244 14.11 47.15 -3.68
C GLN A 244 14.93 47.06 -4.96
N LEU A 245 14.76 45.98 -5.73
CA LEU A 245 15.42 45.80 -7.03
C LEU A 245 14.95 46.80 -8.09
N LYS A 246 13.69 47.23 -8.07
CA LYS A 246 13.15 48.28 -8.96
C LYS A 246 13.58 49.70 -8.61
N ARG A 247 14.09 49.92 -7.39
CA ARG A 247 14.57 51.23 -6.90
C ARG A 247 16.08 51.44 -7.06
N ARG A 248 16.79 50.44 -7.62
CA ARG A 248 18.19 50.55 -8.07
C ARG A 248 18.23 50.74 -9.58
#